data_AF-W6YNJ3-F1
#
_entry.id   AF-W6YNJ3-F1
#
_cell.length_a   1.000
_cell.length_b   1.000
_cell.length_c   1.000
_cell.angle_alpha   90.00
_cell.angle_beta   90.00
_cell.angle_gamma   90.00
#
_symmetry.space_group_name_H-M   'P 1'
#
loop_
_entity.id
_entity.type
_entity.pdbx_description
1 polymer ?
#
loop_
_entity_poly.entity_id
_entity_poly.type
_entity_poly.pdbx_seq_one_letter_code
_entity_poly.pdbx_strand_id
1 'polypeptide(L)'
;MATRGDVDMVDVGAKTQDAHDDADLLQTAHSDAFALSDTELLALQLYDQLKELELQQSLVQAQQAGTLNMSDWREAMEAKAEYEIRNRITHNVLVMDPVLKAVHGGERTRFAEKRLLPLVTENDTMAMTHGAQTAKLASTTRALSAAEQGNMVANQKNRELAQTMLALAEEMKAQSVQDIEDAQLRSQVDAVEKQLVESRRRVKTLKGVLSGMIVGSGINWAADEGLTELVMDDEEDG
;
A
#
# COMPACT_ATOMS: atom_id res chain seq x y z
N MET A 1 -2.74 -7.43 -53.88
CA MET A 1 -3.64 -6.27 -54.03
C MET A 1 -3.39 -5.36 -52.84
N ALA A 2 -2.76 -4.21 -53.07
CA ALA A 2 -2.50 -3.22 -52.03
C ALA A 2 -3.82 -2.54 -51.65
N THR A 3 -4.23 -2.66 -50.39
CA THR A 3 -5.40 -1.97 -49.85
C THR A 3 -5.08 -0.50 -49.68
N ARG A 4 -5.93 0.35 -50.24
CA ARG A 4 -5.75 1.80 -50.44
C ARG A 4 -6.01 2.59 -49.15
N GLY A 5 -5.32 2.24 -48.07
CA GLY A 5 -5.47 2.87 -46.75
C GLY A 5 -4.29 2.61 -45.80
N ASP A 6 -3.13 2.19 -46.31
CA ASP A 6 -1.92 2.12 -45.50
C ASP A 6 -1.51 3.55 -45.09
N VAL A 7 -1.51 3.80 -43.80
CA VAL A 7 -0.98 5.02 -43.20
C VAL A 7 0.54 4.95 -43.33
N ASP A 8 1.14 5.92 -44.03
CA ASP A 8 2.60 6.00 -44.21
C ASP A 8 3.30 6.11 -42.85
N MET A 9 4.28 5.22 -42.63
CA MET A 9 5.08 5.14 -41.41
C MET A 9 6.03 6.34 -41.34
N VAL A 10 5.65 7.39 -40.59
CA VAL A 10 6.54 8.53 -40.33
C VAL A 10 7.30 8.27 -39.04
N ASP A 11 8.56 7.88 -39.19
CA ASP A 11 9.50 7.70 -38.08
C ASP A 11 9.88 9.09 -37.54
N VAL A 12 9.33 9.48 -36.39
CA VAL A 12 9.67 10.76 -35.75
C VAL A 12 11.04 10.62 -35.09
N GLY A 13 12.01 11.37 -35.61
CA GLY A 13 13.43 11.24 -35.29
C GLY A 13 13.75 11.15 -33.80
N ALA A 14 14.63 10.20 -33.47
CA ALA A 14 15.10 9.90 -32.12
C ALA A 14 15.61 11.16 -31.38
N LYS A 15 14.97 11.49 -30.27
CA LYS A 15 15.47 12.49 -29.30
C LYS A 15 16.42 11.80 -28.32
N THR A 16 17.40 12.57 -27.87
CA THR A 16 18.49 12.16 -26.97
C THR A 16 17.96 11.67 -25.63
N GLN A 17 18.38 10.45 -25.28
CA GLN A 17 18.01 9.70 -24.08
C GLN A 17 18.64 10.31 -22.81
N ASP A 18 17.83 10.58 -21.79
CA ASP A 18 18.31 10.89 -20.44
C ASP A 18 18.10 9.66 -19.53
N ALA A 19 19.18 9.14 -18.97
CA ALA A 19 19.24 7.81 -18.32
C ALA A 19 18.48 7.67 -16.98
N HIS A 20 17.68 8.66 -16.58
CA HIS A 20 17.06 8.71 -15.24
C HIS A 20 15.56 9.00 -15.19
N ASP A 21 14.91 9.19 -16.34
CA ASP A 21 13.47 9.44 -16.38
C ASP A 21 12.75 8.20 -16.92
N ASP A 22 11.98 7.51 -16.06
CA ASP A 22 11.16 6.37 -16.46
C ASP A 22 10.13 6.78 -17.55
N ALA A 23 9.85 8.08 -17.67
CA ALA A 23 9.04 8.66 -18.74
C ALA A 23 9.65 8.54 -20.14
N ASP A 24 10.97 8.36 -20.25
CA ASP A 24 11.67 8.20 -21.53
C ASP A 24 11.56 6.75 -22.07
N LEU A 25 11.28 5.79 -21.18
CA LEU A 25 11.01 4.39 -21.54
C LEU A 25 9.67 4.20 -22.28
N LEU A 26 8.78 5.19 -22.17
CA LEU A 26 7.44 5.21 -22.80
C LEU A 26 7.41 5.99 -24.13
N GLN A 27 8.55 6.52 -24.58
CA GLN A 27 8.64 7.31 -25.80
C GLN A 27 8.99 6.42 -27.00
N THR A 28 8.08 5.53 -27.37
CA THR A 28 8.19 4.87 -28.68
C THR A 28 7.71 5.83 -29.78
N ALA A 29 8.50 5.98 -30.85
CA ALA A 29 8.16 6.80 -32.03
C ALA A 29 6.94 6.25 -32.82
N HIS A 30 6.39 5.11 -32.41
CA HIS A 30 5.34 4.35 -33.09
C HIS A 30 3.95 4.67 -32.51
N SER A 31 3.59 5.95 -32.54
CA SER A 31 2.26 6.45 -32.17
C SER A 31 1.16 5.96 -33.12
N ASP A 32 1.54 5.35 -34.24
CA ASP A 32 0.64 4.82 -35.26
C ASP A 32 -0.09 3.57 -34.77
N ALA A 33 0.47 2.77 -33.85
CA ALA A 33 -0.18 1.57 -33.31
C ALA A 33 -1.54 1.86 -32.62
N PHE A 34 -1.80 3.13 -32.28
CA PHE A 34 -3.05 3.60 -31.68
C PHE A 34 -4.10 4.08 -32.70
N ALA A 35 -3.74 4.17 -33.99
CA ALA A 35 -4.69 4.53 -35.04
C ALA A 35 -5.41 3.27 -35.55
N LEU A 36 -6.56 3.00 -34.95
CA LEU A 36 -7.53 2.06 -35.50
C LEU A 36 -8.25 2.72 -36.67
N SER A 37 -8.44 1.97 -37.75
CA SER A 37 -9.36 2.38 -38.81
C SER A 37 -10.80 2.46 -38.28
N ASP A 38 -11.63 3.29 -38.92
CA ASP A 38 -13.06 3.41 -38.56
C ASP A 38 -13.77 2.04 -38.55
N THR A 39 -13.35 1.13 -39.43
CA THR A 39 -13.88 -0.24 -39.49
C THR A 39 -13.45 -1.10 -38.31
N GLU A 40 -12.22 -0.96 -37.82
CA GLU A 40 -11.74 -1.70 -36.65
C GLU A 40 -12.40 -1.17 -35.38
N LEU A 41 -12.59 0.15 -35.29
CA LEU A 41 -13.29 0.79 -34.18
C LEU A 41 -14.75 0.34 -34.11
N LEU A 42 -15.44 0.31 -35.26
CA LEU A 42 -16.81 -0.23 -35.35
C LEU A 42 -16.87 -1.70 -34.97
N ALA A 43 -15.90 -2.52 -35.40
CA ALA A 43 -15.87 -3.94 -35.05
C ALA A 43 -15.72 -4.17 -33.54
N LEU A 44 -14.89 -3.36 -32.86
CA LEU A 44 -14.73 -3.40 -31.41
C LEU A 44 -16.01 -2.96 -30.69
N GLN A 45 -16.66 -1.88 -31.14
CA GLN A 45 -17.94 -1.44 -30.58
C GLN A 45 -19.02 -2.53 -30.69
N LEU A 46 -19.11 -3.21 -31.84
CA LEU A 46 -20.04 -4.32 -32.03
C LEU A 46 -19.69 -5.52 -31.14
N TYR A 47 -18.41 -5.79 -30.89
CA TYR A 47 -17.97 -6.83 -29.97
C TYR A 47 -18.40 -6.52 -28.52
N ASP A 48 -18.19 -5.28 -28.06
CA ASP A 48 -18.60 -4.84 -26.72
C ASP A 48 -20.12 -4.93 -26.55
N GLN A 49 -20.87 -4.49 -27.56
CA GLN A 49 -22.34 -4.62 -27.58
C GLN A 49 -22.78 -6.08 -27.53
N LEU A 50 -22.12 -6.97 -28.27
CA LEU A 50 -22.43 -8.40 -28.25
C LEU A 50 -22.18 -9.00 -26.85
N LYS A 51 -21.08 -8.63 -26.20
CA LYS A 51 -20.75 -9.11 -24.85
C LYS A 51 -21.73 -8.64 -23.80
N GLU A 52 -22.16 -7.39 -23.89
CA GLU A 52 -23.20 -6.85 -23.02
C GLU A 52 -24.54 -7.58 -23.22
N LEU A 53 -24.93 -7.86 -24.46
CA LEU A 53 -26.14 -8.62 -24.77
C LEU A 53 -26.08 -10.07 -24.27
N GLU A 54 -24.93 -10.74 -24.42
CA GLU A 54 -24.70 -12.09 -23.86
C GLU A 54 -24.86 -12.09 -22.33
N LEU A 55 -24.33 -11.06 -21.65
CA LEU A 55 -24.48 -10.91 -20.21
C LEU A 55 -25.95 -10.71 -19.82
N GLN A 56 -26.65 -9.78 -20.48
CA GLN A 56 -28.08 -9.53 -20.23
C GLN A 56 -28.92 -10.79 -20.45
N GLN A 57 -28.63 -11.56 -21.50
CA GLN A 57 -29.30 -12.82 -21.76
C GLN A 57 -29.06 -13.84 -20.63
N SER A 58 -27.82 -13.98 -20.16
CA SER A 58 -27.48 -14.86 -19.04
C SER A 58 -28.20 -14.48 -17.75
N LEU A 59 -28.33 -13.17 -17.47
CA LEU A 59 -29.04 -12.65 -16.30
C LEU A 59 -30.54 -12.94 -16.37
N VAL A 60 -31.16 -12.71 -17.52
CA VAL A 60 -32.59 -12.97 -17.75
C VAL A 60 -32.89 -14.46 -17.66
N GLN A 61 -32.02 -15.32 -18.20
CA GLN A 61 -32.15 -16.77 -18.07
C GLN A 61 -32.04 -17.22 -16.60
N ALA A 62 -31.08 -16.68 -15.84
CA ALA A 62 -30.95 -16.95 -14.41
C ALA A 62 -32.19 -16.48 -13.60
N GLN A 63 -32.76 -15.32 -13.96
CA GLN A 63 -33.97 -14.79 -13.31
C GLN A 63 -35.22 -15.61 -13.62
N GLN A 64 -35.35 -16.14 -14.85
CA GLN A 64 -36.45 -17.03 -15.23
C GLN A 64 -36.33 -18.42 -14.60
N ALA A 65 -35.11 -18.84 -14.27
CA ALA A 65 -34.84 -20.15 -13.68
C ALA A 65 -35.05 -20.24 -12.16
N GLY A 66 -35.19 -19.14 -11.41
CA GLY A 66 -35.11 -19.18 -9.94
C GLY A 66 -36.12 -18.34 -9.15
N THR A 67 -37.02 -19.01 -8.43
CA THR A 67 -37.58 -18.53 -7.14
C THR A 67 -36.56 -18.92 -6.06
N LEU A 68 -35.78 -17.96 -5.55
CA LEU A 68 -34.46 -18.21 -4.95
C LEU A 68 -34.49 -18.99 -3.62
N ASN A 69 -33.98 -20.23 -3.62
CA ASN A 69 -33.51 -20.97 -2.43
C ASN A 69 -31.98 -20.83 -2.28
N MET A 70 -31.46 -21.08 -1.06
CA MET A 70 -30.01 -21.01 -0.76
C MET A 70 -29.13 -22.02 -1.54
N SER A 71 -29.72 -23.11 -2.04
CA SER A 71 -29.06 -24.05 -2.96
C SER A 71 -28.74 -23.39 -4.30
N ASP A 72 -29.70 -22.62 -4.81
CA ASP A 72 -29.67 -22.02 -6.14
C ASP A 72 -28.66 -20.87 -6.20
N TRP A 73 -28.39 -20.23 -5.04
CA TRP A 73 -27.35 -19.21 -4.92
C TRP A 73 -25.93 -19.77 -5.07
N ARG A 74 -25.66 -20.97 -4.54
CA ARG A 74 -24.34 -21.63 -4.73
C ARG A 74 -24.14 -22.05 -6.17
N GLU A 75 -25.17 -22.63 -6.78
CA GLU A 75 -25.15 -23.03 -8.19
C GLU A 75 -25.02 -21.82 -9.13
N ALA A 76 -25.70 -20.70 -8.84
CA ALA A 76 -25.53 -19.45 -9.59
C ALA A 76 -24.12 -18.84 -9.41
N MET A 77 -23.54 -18.91 -8.21
CA MET A 77 -22.18 -18.43 -7.95
C MET A 77 -21.14 -19.28 -8.70
N GLU A 78 -21.34 -20.59 -8.74
CA GLU A 78 -20.48 -21.53 -9.49
C GLU A 78 -20.58 -21.30 -10.99
N ALA A 79 -21.79 -21.15 -11.53
CA ALA A 79 -22.01 -20.80 -12.95
C ALA A 79 -21.39 -19.45 -13.32
N LYS A 80 -21.45 -18.45 -12.42
CA LYS A 80 -20.79 -17.15 -12.63
C LYS A 80 -19.27 -17.29 -12.67
N ALA A 81 -18.69 -18.03 -11.73
CA ALA A 81 -17.25 -18.28 -11.71
C ALA A 81 -16.80 -19.05 -12.96
N GLU A 82 -17.57 -20.03 -13.42
CA GLU A 82 -17.29 -20.77 -14.66
C GLU A 82 -17.33 -19.84 -15.89
N TYR A 83 -18.35 -19.00 -16.00
CA TYR A 83 -18.45 -18.01 -17.08
C TYR A 83 -17.27 -17.04 -17.07
N GLU A 84 -16.89 -16.52 -15.91
CA GLU A 84 -15.77 -15.60 -15.76
C GLU A 84 -14.44 -16.26 -16.17
N ILE A 85 -14.20 -17.49 -15.73
CA ILE A 85 -13.01 -18.26 -16.11
C ILE A 85 -13.00 -18.52 -17.62
N ARG A 86 -14.12 -18.94 -18.20
CA ARG A 86 -14.23 -19.19 -19.64
C ARG A 86 -14.00 -17.93 -20.47
N ASN A 87 -14.56 -16.80 -20.04
CA ASN A 87 -14.37 -15.53 -20.71
C ASN A 87 -12.90 -15.08 -20.62
N ARG A 88 -12.27 -15.24 -19.44
CA ARG A 88 -10.84 -14.93 -19.25
C ARG A 88 -9.94 -15.81 -20.12
N ILE A 89 -10.22 -17.11 -20.20
CA ILE A 89 -9.47 -18.03 -21.08
C ILE A 89 -9.62 -17.60 -22.53
N THR A 90 -10.85 -17.32 -22.97
CA THR A 90 -11.13 -16.90 -24.35
C THR A 90 -10.41 -15.59 -24.68
N HIS A 91 -10.47 -14.61 -23.79
CA HIS A 91 -9.76 -13.34 -23.92
C HIS A 91 -8.25 -13.54 -24.01
N ASN A 92 -7.66 -14.32 -23.10
CA ASN A 92 -6.23 -14.58 -23.10
C ASN A 92 -5.75 -15.27 -24.39
N VAL A 93 -6.51 -16.24 -24.91
CA VAL A 93 -6.19 -16.91 -26.18
C VAL A 93 -6.26 -15.91 -27.34
N LEU A 94 -7.26 -15.03 -27.37
CA LEU A 94 -7.41 -14.01 -28.41
C LEU A 94 -6.29 -12.96 -28.40
N VAL A 95 -5.77 -12.59 -27.23
CA VAL A 95 -4.68 -11.60 -27.09
C VAL A 95 -3.31 -12.26 -27.31
N MET A 96 -3.11 -13.50 -26.86
CA MET A 96 -1.81 -14.15 -26.90
C MET A 96 -1.36 -14.53 -28.32
N ASP A 97 -2.27 -14.93 -29.21
CA ASP A 97 -1.91 -15.30 -30.59
C ASP A 97 -1.29 -14.13 -31.39
N PRO A 98 -1.89 -12.91 -31.41
CA PRO A 98 -1.26 -11.74 -31.99
C PRO A 98 0.08 -11.35 -31.34
N VAL A 99 0.18 -11.41 -30.01
CA VAL A 99 1.42 -11.08 -29.27
C VAL A 99 2.56 -12.06 -29.62
N LEU A 100 2.27 -13.36 -29.64
CA LEU A 100 3.27 -14.36 -30.04
C LEU A 100 3.73 -14.14 -31.47
N LYS A 101 2.83 -13.84 -32.40
CA LYS A 101 3.20 -13.55 -33.79
C LYS A 101 3.98 -12.24 -33.94
N ALA A 102 3.67 -11.23 -33.13
CA ALA A 102 4.40 -9.97 -33.09
C ALA A 102 5.86 -10.19 -32.68
N VAL A 103 6.10 -10.99 -31.63
CA VAL A 103 7.44 -11.30 -31.12
C VAL A 103 8.23 -12.23 -32.04
N HIS A 104 7.60 -13.27 -32.59
CA HIS A 104 8.32 -14.33 -33.33
C HIS A 104 8.43 -14.08 -34.84
N GLY A 105 7.65 -13.13 -35.39
CA GLY A 105 7.86 -12.61 -36.75
C GLY A 105 7.84 -13.64 -37.90
N GLY A 106 7.00 -14.68 -37.81
CA GLY A 106 6.92 -15.73 -38.84
C GLY A 106 6.32 -15.29 -40.19
N GLU A 107 6.39 -16.17 -41.20
CA GLU A 107 5.83 -15.91 -42.55
C GLU A 107 4.32 -15.62 -42.55
N ARG A 108 3.59 -16.10 -41.54
CA ARG A 108 2.15 -15.88 -41.36
C ARG A 108 1.81 -14.62 -40.58
N THR A 109 2.80 -13.89 -40.07
CA THR A 109 2.57 -12.68 -39.27
C THR A 109 2.09 -11.54 -40.17
N ARG A 110 0.86 -11.07 -39.92
CA ARG A 110 0.24 -9.97 -40.68
C ARG A 110 0.82 -8.63 -40.26
N PHE A 111 0.66 -7.62 -41.11
CA PHE A 111 1.14 -6.26 -40.84
C PHE A 111 0.62 -5.69 -39.50
N ALA A 112 -0.66 -5.92 -39.17
CA ALA A 112 -1.25 -5.51 -37.90
C ALA A 112 -0.56 -6.14 -36.68
N GLU A 113 -0.12 -7.40 -36.78
CA GLU A 113 0.58 -8.08 -35.69
C GLU A 113 2.03 -7.55 -35.54
N LYS A 114 2.69 -7.18 -36.65
CA LYS A 114 4.04 -6.58 -36.62
C LYS A 114 4.05 -5.20 -35.96
N ARG A 115 2.98 -4.42 -36.11
CA ARG A 115 2.81 -3.11 -35.46
C ARG A 115 2.73 -3.19 -33.93
N LEU A 116 2.43 -4.36 -33.37
CA LEU A 116 2.36 -4.55 -31.92
C LEU A 116 3.73 -4.68 -31.25
N LEU A 117 4.78 -5.03 -32.00
CA LEU A 117 6.09 -5.34 -31.43
C LEU A 117 6.66 -4.21 -30.53
N PRO A 118 6.63 -2.92 -30.92
CA PRO A 118 7.11 -1.84 -30.05
C PRO A 118 6.36 -1.73 -28.72
N LEU A 119 5.03 -1.94 -28.75
CA LEU A 119 4.20 -1.91 -27.55
C LEU A 119 4.48 -3.09 -26.63
N VAL A 120 4.72 -4.27 -27.20
CA VAL A 120 5.12 -5.46 -26.42
C VAL A 120 6.47 -5.20 -25.76
N THR A 121 7.44 -4.63 -26.47
CA THR A 121 8.74 -4.31 -25.88
C THR A 121 8.66 -3.26 -24.78
N GLU A 122 7.81 -2.23 -24.95
CA GLU A 122 7.56 -1.23 -23.91
C GLU A 122 6.93 -1.88 -22.67
N ASN A 123 5.88 -2.69 -22.87
CA ASN A 123 5.22 -3.40 -21.80
C ASN A 123 6.20 -4.31 -21.03
N ASP A 124 7.07 -5.04 -21.73
CA ASP A 124 8.10 -5.88 -21.14
C ASP A 124 9.08 -5.06 -20.30
N THR A 125 9.54 -3.91 -20.83
CA THR A 125 10.45 -3.02 -20.07
C THR A 125 9.78 -2.46 -18.82
N MET A 126 8.52 -2.01 -18.91
CA MET A 126 7.74 -1.55 -17.76
C MET A 126 7.50 -2.66 -16.73
N ALA A 127 7.19 -3.88 -17.20
CA ALA A 127 7.00 -5.03 -16.31
C ALA A 127 8.29 -5.37 -15.57
N MET A 128 9.44 -5.28 -16.23
CA MET A 128 10.75 -5.46 -15.61
C MET A 128 11.06 -4.38 -14.57
N THR A 129 10.86 -3.09 -14.88
CA THR A 129 11.12 -2.00 -13.93
C THR A 129 10.17 -2.08 -12.74
N HIS A 130 8.88 -2.31 -12.98
CA HIS A 130 7.89 -2.52 -11.93
C HIS A 130 8.25 -3.72 -11.05
N GLY A 131 8.70 -4.83 -11.65
CA GLY A 131 9.19 -6.00 -10.91
C GLY A 131 10.38 -5.67 -10.00
N ALA A 132 11.36 -4.92 -10.51
CA ALA A 132 12.52 -4.48 -9.74
C ALA A 132 12.12 -3.53 -8.59
N GLN A 133 11.23 -2.56 -8.84
CA GLN A 133 10.71 -1.65 -7.84
C GLN A 133 9.91 -2.39 -6.75
N THR A 134 9.06 -3.35 -7.14
CA THR A 134 8.30 -4.19 -6.22
C THR A 134 9.22 -5.04 -5.34
N ALA A 135 10.27 -5.62 -5.92
CA ALA A 135 11.27 -6.38 -5.17
C ALA A 135 12.03 -5.48 -4.18
N LYS A 136 12.41 -4.27 -4.59
CA LYS A 136 13.06 -3.28 -3.73
C LYS A 136 12.14 -2.87 -2.58
N LEU A 137 10.87 -2.57 -2.87
CA LEU A 137 9.86 -2.23 -1.86
C LEU A 137 9.69 -3.36 -0.85
N ALA A 138 9.52 -4.60 -1.32
CA ALA A 138 9.41 -5.76 -0.44
C ALA A 138 10.67 -5.94 0.44
N SER A 139 11.85 -5.68 -0.10
CA SER A 139 13.10 -5.70 0.67
C SER A 139 13.15 -4.61 1.74
N THR A 140 12.79 -3.37 1.38
CA THR A 140 12.79 -2.24 2.33
C THR A 140 11.74 -2.42 3.42
N THR A 141 10.56 -2.96 3.09
CA THR A 141 9.53 -3.26 4.09
C THR A 141 10.02 -4.31 5.08
N ARG A 142 10.68 -5.38 4.61
CA ARG A 142 11.28 -6.38 5.52
C ARG A 142 12.37 -5.78 6.42
N ALA A 143 13.23 -4.93 5.86
CA ALA A 143 14.27 -4.26 6.63
C ALA A 143 13.68 -3.31 7.68
N LEU A 144 12.62 -2.58 7.32
CA LEU A 144 11.88 -1.72 8.24
C LEU A 144 11.26 -2.52 9.39
N SER A 145 10.51 -3.58 9.09
CA SER A 145 9.91 -4.42 10.13
C SER A 145 10.95 -5.06 11.06
N ALA A 146 12.11 -5.46 10.54
CA ALA A 146 13.21 -5.96 11.37
C ALA A 146 13.80 -4.86 12.27
N ALA A 147 13.94 -3.64 11.76
CA ALA A 147 14.41 -2.49 12.53
C ALA A 147 13.41 -2.08 13.62
N GLU A 148 12.11 -2.08 13.31
CA GLU A 148 11.02 -1.82 14.27
C GLU A 148 11.04 -2.86 15.40
N GLN A 149 11.15 -4.14 15.07
CA GLN A 149 11.27 -5.21 16.08
C GLN A 149 12.51 -5.01 16.95
N GLY A 150 13.65 -4.63 16.35
CA GLY A 150 14.87 -4.31 17.09
C GLY A 150 14.70 -3.12 18.04
N ASN A 151 13.98 -2.08 17.60
CA ASN A 151 13.67 -0.90 18.39
C ASN A 151 12.75 -1.25 19.57
N MET A 152 11.70 -2.04 19.35
CA MET A 152 10.82 -2.53 20.42
C MET A 152 11.61 -3.29 21.50
N VAL A 153 12.50 -4.19 21.11
CA VAL A 153 13.34 -4.94 22.06
C VAL A 153 14.32 -4.03 22.79
N ALA A 154 14.91 -3.05 22.10
CA ALA A 154 15.80 -2.07 22.72
C ALA A 154 15.07 -1.18 23.73
N ASN A 155 13.88 -0.68 23.39
CA ASN A 155 13.05 0.11 24.29
C ASN A 155 12.59 -0.69 25.51
N GLN A 156 12.23 -1.96 25.34
CA GLN A 156 11.89 -2.83 26.46
C GLN A 156 13.08 -2.97 27.43
N LYS A 157 14.29 -3.20 26.91
CA LYS A 157 15.51 -3.26 27.74
C LYS A 157 15.84 -1.93 28.40
N ASN A 158 15.66 -0.81 27.70
CA ASN A 158 15.87 0.53 28.26
C ASN A 158 14.91 0.78 29.43
N ARG A 159 13.66 0.35 29.30
CA ARG A 159 12.65 0.43 30.37
C ARG A 159 13.04 -0.43 31.58
N GLU A 160 13.43 -1.68 31.35
CA GLU A 160 13.92 -2.58 32.42
C GLU A 160 15.14 -1.98 33.13
N LEU A 161 16.11 -1.46 32.38
CA LEU A 161 17.30 -0.82 32.95
C LEU A 161 16.94 0.44 33.74
N ALA A 162 16.03 1.28 33.22
CA ALA A 162 15.55 2.46 33.93
C ALA A 162 14.85 2.09 35.25
N GLN A 163 14.02 1.04 35.25
CA GLN A 163 13.40 0.51 36.46
C GLN A 163 14.46 0.03 37.48
N THR A 164 15.48 -0.71 37.03
CA THR A 164 16.57 -1.13 37.93
C THR A 164 17.38 0.05 38.48
N MET A 165 17.62 1.08 37.66
CA MET A 165 18.31 2.30 38.11
C MET A 165 17.47 3.05 39.15
N LEU A 166 16.15 3.14 38.95
CA LEU A 166 15.25 3.75 39.93
C LEU A 166 15.24 2.97 41.24
N ALA A 167 15.14 1.64 41.19
CA ALA A 167 15.18 0.80 42.38
C ALA A 167 16.51 0.95 43.15
N LEU A 168 17.64 0.98 42.45
CA LEU A 168 18.96 1.21 43.06
C LEU A 168 19.09 2.63 43.64
N ALA A 169 18.54 3.63 42.97
CA ALA A 169 18.51 5.01 43.49
C ALA A 169 17.64 5.12 44.75
N GLU A 170 16.52 4.40 44.81
CA GLU A 170 15.67 4.31 46.00
C GLU A 170 16.38 3.58 47.14
N GLU A 171 17.07 2.48 46.88
CA GLU A 171 17.85 1.76 47.88
C GLU A 171 18.99 2.64 48.43
N MET A 172 19.74 3.32 47.56
CA MET A 172 20.80 4.25 47.96
C MET A 172 20.22 5.43 48.77
N LYS A 173 19.05 5.93 48.38
CA LYS A 173 18.35 6.99 49.13
C LYS A 173 17.95 6.48 50.51
N ALA A 174 17.37 5.29 50.62
CA ALA A 174 16.98 4.69 51.90
C ALA A 174 18.17 4.45 52.82
N GLN A 175 19.30 3.96 52.29
CA GLN A 175 20.57 3.83 53.02
C GLN A 175 21.07 5.20 53.50
N SER A 176 21.09 6.21 52.63
CA SER A 176 21.54 7.56 52.99
C SER A 176 20.70 8.20 54.11
N VAL A 177 19.38 7.95 54.16
CA VAL A 177 18.52 8.45 55.24
C VAL A 177 18.80 7.74 56.56
N GLN A 178 19.13 6.45 56.52
CA GLN A 178 19.49 5.64 57.70
C GLN A 178 20.87 5.97 58.25
N ASP A 179 21.82 6.38 57.40
CA ASP A 179 23.20 6.70 57.77
C ASP A 179 23.36 8.13 58.36
N ILE A 180 22.36 9.00 58.27
CA ILE A 180 22.42 10.33 58.89
C ILE A 180 22.34 10.18 60.41
N GLU A 181 23.42 10.42 61.16
CA GLU A 181 23.43 10.33 62.63
C GLU A 181 22.68 11.51 63.31
N ASP A 182 22.59 12.66 62.64
CA ASP A 182 21.98 13.88 63.15
C ASP A 182 20.45 13.93 62.98
N ALA A 183 19.71 13.93 64.10
CA ALA A 183 18.25 13.95 64.12
C ALA A 183 17.63 15.21 63.46
N GLN A 184 18.33 16.35 63.48
CA GLN A 184 17.87 17.60 62.88
C GLN A 184 18.04 17.64 61.36
N LEU A 185 18.99 16.87 60.81
CA LEU A 185 19.17 16.71 59.37
C LEU A 185 18.14 15.73 58.80
N ARG A 186 17.82 14.64 59.51
CA ARG A 186 16.73 13.72 59.12
C ARG A 186 15.38 14.41 58.99
N SER A 187 15.00 15.27 59.94
CA SER A 187 13.71 15.98 59.89
C SER A 187 13.61 17.00 58.75
N GLN A 188 14.75 17.57 58.32
CA GLN A 188 14.80 18.45 57.15
C GLN A 188 14.65 17.68 55.84
N VAL A 189 15.26 16.49 55.74
CA VAL A 189 15.09 15.60 54.58
C VAL A 189 13.63 15.17 54.45
N ASP A 190 12.99 14.72 55.54
CA ASP A 190 11.56 14.36 55.55
C ASP A 190 10.65 15.53 55.14
N ALA A 191 10.99 16.76 55.55
CA ALA A 191 10.22 17.94 55.19
C ALA A 191 10.31 18.24 53.69
N VAL A 192 11.49 18.11 53.10
CA VAL A 192 11.71 18.29 51.65
C VAL A 192 11.02 17.19 50.85
N GLU A 193 11.03 15.94 51.33
CA GLU A 193 10.30 14.85 50.68
C GLU A 193 8.79 15.09 50.62
N LYS A 194 8.20 15.57 51.72
CA LYS A 194 6.77 15.92 51.76
C LYS A 194 6.43 17.01 50.74
N GLN A 195 7.30 18.01 50.59
CA GLN A 195 7.12 19.05 49.57
C GLN A 195 7.24 18.50 48.14
N LEU A 196 8.12 17.53 47.91
CA LEU A 196 8.30 16.90 46.61
C LEU A 196 7.08 16.04 46.22
N VAL A 197 6.52 15.29 47.17
CA VAL A 197 5.26 14.55 46.97
C VAL A 197 4.10 15.48 46.67
N GLU A 198 3.99 16.61 47.38
CA GLU A 198 2.96 17.60 47.13
C GLU A 198 3.12 18.24 45.74
N SER A 199 4.35 18.54 45.32
CA SER A 199 4.66 19.04 43.99
C SER A 199 4.27 18.04 42.89
N ARG A 200 4.64 16.76 43.02
CA ARG A 200 4.25 15.70 42.07
C ARG A 200 2.74 15.55 41.96
N ARG A 201 2.01 15.62 43.08
CA ARG A 201 0.53 15.60 43.08
C ARG A 201 -0.04 16.77 42.28
N ARG A 202 0.49 17.97 42.46
CA ARG A 202 0.07 19.16 41.69
C ARG A 202 0.34 18.99 40.19
N VAL A 203 1.50 18.45 39.81
CA VAL A 203 1.82 18.16 38.39
C VAL A 203 0.86 17.13 37.81
N LYS A 204 0.54 16.05 38.54
CA LYS A 204 -0.44 15.05 38.09
C LYS A 204 -1.84 15.66 37.89
N THR A 205 -2.28 16.51 38.81
CA THR A 205 -3.55 17.24 38.66
C THR A 205 -3.53 18.17 37.44
N LEU A 206 -2.43 18.91 37.22
CA LEU A 206 -2.30 19.78 36.05
C LEU A 206 -2.28 18.99 34.74
N LYS A 207 -1.57 17.86 34.67
CA LYS A 207 -1.55 16.98 33.47
C LYS A 207 -2.96 16.46 33.15
N GLY A 208 -3.70 15.99 34.16
CA GLY A 208 -5.08 15.53 33.98
C GLY A 208 -6.03 16.63 33.50
N VAL A 209 -5.89 17.87 34.01
CA VAL A 209 -6.68 19.02 33.55
C VAL A 209 -6.32 19.41 32.12
N LEU A 210 -5.04 19.44 31.76
CA LEU A 210 -4.56 19.73 30.40
C LEU A 210 -5.04 18.69 29.39
N SER A 211 -4.92 17.39 29.71
CA SER A 211 -5.42 16.31 28.85
C SER A 211 -6.94 16.42 28.64
N GLY A 212 -7.71 16.63 29.72
CA GLY A 212 -9.15 16.87 29.61
C GLY A 212 -9.52 18.11 28.79
N MET A 213 -8.72 19.19 28.88
CA MET A 213 -8.91 20.40 28.08
C MET A 213 -8.60 20.17 26.60
N ILE A 214 -7.52 19.46 26.27
CA ILE A 214 -7.12 19.15 24.89
C ILE A 214 -8.16 18.25 24.24
N VAL A 215 -8.56 17.16 24.89
CA VAL A 215 -9.59 16.25 24.39
C VAL A 215 -10.95 16.96 24.28
N GLY A 216 -11.32 17.79 25.26
CA GLY A 216 -12.57 18.56 25.27
C GLY A 216 -12.62 19.71 24.26
N SER A 217 -11.48 20.18 23.76
CA SER A 217 -11.39 21.29 22.78
C SER A 217 -11.75 20.89 21.35
N GLY A 218 -11.78 19.58 21.05
CA GLY A 218 -12.04 19.07 19.70
C GLY A 218 -10.87 19.24 18.72
N ILE A 219 -9.68 19.63 19.18
CA ILE A 219 -8.44 19.63 18.39
C ILE A 219 -8.09 18.18 18.04
N ASN A 220 -7.64 17.93 16.80
CA ASN A 220 -7.19 16.60 16.37
C ASN A 220 -5.80 16.27 16.96
N TRP A 221 -5.78 16.00 18.26
CA TRP A 221 -4.58 15.72 19.04
C TRP A 221 -3.86 14.44 18.61
N ALA A 222 -4.57 13.47 18.01
CA ALA A 222 -4.00 12.20 17.52
C ALA A 222 -3.14 12.34 16.25
N ALA A 223 -3.19 13.49 15.58
CA ALA A 223 -2.37 13.78 14.40
C ALA A 223 -1.06 14.53 14.73
N ASP A 224 -0.91 15.00 15.98
CA ASP A 224 0.26 15.71 16.46
C ASP A 224 0.92 14.86 17.57
N GLU A 225 2.15 14.43 17.32
CA GLU A 225 2.93 13.59 18.25
C GLU A 225 3.07 14.24 19.63
N GLY A 226 3.25 15.57 19.68
CA GLY A 226 3.43 16.29 20.95
C GLY A 226 2.13 16.41 21.76
N LEU A 227 0.99 16.48 21.09
CA LEU A 227 -0.33 16.45 21.77
C LEU A 227 -0.73 15.03 22.13
N THR A 228 -0.31 14.04 21.35
CA THR A 228 -0.53 12.63 21.62
C THR A 228 0.21 12.20 22.89
N GLU A 229 1.48 12.56 23.03
CA GLU A 229 2.27 12.32 24.26
C GLU A 229 1.69 13.03 25.49
N LEU A 230 1.14 14.24 25.32
CA LEU A 230 0.55 15.00 26.43
C LEU A 230 -0.80 14.44 26.89
N VAL A 231 -1.56 13.84 25.98
CA VAL A 231 -2.90 13.26 26.24
C VAL A 231 -2.82 11.81 26.67
N MET A 232 -1.93 11.00 26.07
CA MET A 232 -1.70 9.63 26.49
C MET A 232 -0.92 9.64 27.81
N ASP A 233 -1.59 9.25 28.89
CA ASP A 233 -0.89 8.80 30.08
C ASP A 233 -0.32 7.42 29.76
N ASP A 234 0.98 7.34 29.49
CA ASP A 234 1.70 6.08 29.65
C ASP A 234 1.57 5.71 31.14
N GLU A 235 0.59 4.88 31.44
CA GLU A 235 0.43 4.26 32.75
C GLU A 235 1.67 3.40 33.02
N GLU A 236 2.66 4.02 33.64
CA GLU A 236 3.73 3.33 34.37
C GLU A 236 3.72 3.89 35.79
N ASP A 237 2.73 3.46 36.57
CA ASP A 237 2.75 3.51 38.05
C ASP A 237 1.72 2.48 38.55
N GLY A 238 2.08 1.20 38.35
CA GLY A 238 1.53 0.05 39.05
C GLY A 238 2.68 -0.73 39.67
#